data_AF-A0A8C8WMW8-F1
#
_entry.id   AF-A0A8C8WMW8-F1
#
_cell.length_a   1.000
_cell.length_b   1.000
_cell.length_c   1.000
_cell.angle_alpha   90.00
_cell.angle_beta   90.00
_cell.angle_gamma   90.00
#
_symmetry.space_group_name_H-M   'P 1'
#
loop_
_entity.id
_entity.type
_entity.pdbx_description
1 polymer ?
#
loop_
_entity_poly.entity_id
_entity_poly.type
_entity_poly.pdbx_seq_one_letter_code
_entity_poly.pdbx_strand_id
1 'polypeptide(L)'
;MRAWGLLLLVALLALGSQLPAALARRKGEKSGGCPPDDGPCLLSVPDHCVDDSQCPARMKCCYKACFRQCVRKISVKPGSCPEDRLRCVSPVQHLCHQDSDCKGSARCCLGACGRDCRSPARG
;
A
#
# COMPACT_ATOMS: atom_id res chain seq x y z
N MET A 1 34.48 27.33 28.80
CA MET A 1 33.01 27.12 28.85
C MET A 1 32.32 27.14 27.48
N ARG A 2 32.86 27.79 26.43
CA ARG A 2 32.20 27.89 25.10
C ARG A 2 32.30 26.64 24.20
N ALA A 3 33.37 25.85 24.34
CA ALA A 3 33.56 24.64 23.53
C ALA A 3 32.58 23.51 23.91
N TRP A 4 32.20 23.41 25.18
CA TRP A 4 31.27 22.37 25.65
C TRP A 4 29.85 22.60 25.10
N GLY A 5 29.40 23.86 25.05
CA GLY A 5 28.11 24.21 24.45
C GLY A 5 28.05 23.86 22.96
N LEU A 6 29.13 24.11 22.23
CA LEU A 6 29.24 23.76 20.81
C LEU A 6 29.24 22.23 20.60
N LEU A 7 29.93 21.48 21.46
CA LEU A 7 29.94 20.01 21.40
C LEU A 7 28.56 19.40 21.71
N LEU A 8 27.82 19.97 22.67
CA LEU A 8 26.45 19.55 22.99
C LEU A 8 25.46 19.85 21.85
N LEU A 9 25.58 21.02 21.21
CA LEU A 9 24.77 21.41 20.05
C LEU A 9 25.01 20.48 18.84
N VAL A 10 26.26 20.12 18.57
CA VAL A 10 26.62 19.16 17.50
C VAL A 10 26.06 17.77 17.79
N ALA A 11 26.10 17.32 19.05
CA ALA A 11 25.54 16.03 19.45
C ALA A 11 24.00 15.98 19.33
N LEU A 12 23.30 17.06 19.66
CA LEU A 12 21.84 17.17 19.53
C LEU A 12 21.39 17.20 18.05
N LEU A 13 22.14 17.88 17.18
CA LEU A 13 21.86 17.90 15.73
C LEU A 13 22.06 16.53 15.07
N ALA A 14 23.02 15.71 15.55
CA ALA A 14 23.23 14.36 15.06
C ALA A 14 22.07 13.41 15.43
N LEU A 15 21.49 13.55 16.63
CA LEU A 15 20.38 12.71 17.09
C LEU A 15 19.05 12.98 16.35
N GLY A 16 18.86 14.18 15.79
CA GLY A 16 17.65 14.54 15.03
C GLY A 16 17.52 13.85 13.66
N SER A 17 18.55 13.14 13.20
CA SER A 17 18.61 12.54 11.86
C SER A 17 18.10 11.09 11.79
N GLN A 18 17.76 10.47 12.92
CA GLN A 18 17.33 9.07 12.98
C GLN A 18 15.83 8.91 13.30
N LEU A 19 14.99 9.81 12.80
CA LEU A 19 13.56 9.56 12.77
C LEU A 19 13.28 8.38 11.81
N PRO A 20 12.66 7.28 12.28
CA PRO A 20 12.31 6.17 11.43
C PRO A 20 11.46 6.67 10.25
N ALA A 21 11.81 6.27 9.03
CA ALA A 21 11.09 6.56 7.80
C ALA A 21 9.63 6.02 7.77
N ALA A 22 9.12 5.50 8.89
CA ALA A 22 7.80 4.92 9.05
C ALA A 22 6.67 5.96 9.14
N LEU A 23 6.95 7.24 9.40
CA LEU A 23 5.93 8.31 9.48
C LEU A 23 5.94 9.29 8.30
N ALA A 24 6.83 9.11 7.32
CA ALA A 24 6.84 9.96 6.14
C ALA A 24 5.70 9.52 5.20
N ARG A 25 4.48 10.01 5.44
CA ARG A 25 3.44 10.00 4.41
C ARG A 25 4.04 10.62 3.16
N ARG A 26 4.26 9.81 2.11
CA ARG A 26 4.81 10.29 0.84
C ARG A 26 4.00 11.52 0.42
N LYS A 27 4.67 12.64 0.14
CA LYS A 27 4.02 13.85 -0.36
C LYS A 27 3.24 13.44 -1.62
N GLY A 28 1.91 13.49 -1.57
CA GLY A 28 1.03 13.04 -2.65
C GLY A 28 0.16 11.82 -2.35
N GLU A 29 0.45 10.99 -1.33
CA GLU A 29 -0.32 9.78 -1.02
C GLU A 29 -1.75 10.11 -0.53
N LYS A 30 -2.79 9.54 -1.14
CA LYS A 30 -4.19 9.63 -0.69
C LYS A 30 -4.63 8.39 0.09
N SER A 31 -5.61 8.56 0.98
CA SER A 31 -6.21 7.46 1.76
C SER A 31 -6.92 6.44 0.88
N GLY A 32 -7.04 5.21 1.37
CA GLY A 32 -7.60 4.07 0.64
C GLY A 32 -6.54 3.32 -0.17
N GLY A 33 -6.98 2.35 -0.96
CA GLY A 33 -6.11 1.48 -1.74
C GLY A 33 -6.48 1.43 -3.21
N CYS A 34 -5.59 0.80 -3.99
CA CYS A 34 -5.89 0.39 -5.35
C CYS A 34 -6.76 -0.87 -5.34
N PRO A 35 -7.78 -0.97 -6.20
CA PRO A 35 -8.50 -2.23 -6.38
C PRO A 35 -7.58 -3.31 -6.96
N PRO A 36 -7.88 -4.61 -6.77
CA PRO A 36 -7.14 -5.67 -7.42
C PRO A 36 -7.13 -5.53 -8.95
N ASP A 37 -6.01 -5.89 -9.55
CA ASP A 37 -5.85 -5.93 -11.01
C ASP A 37 -5.96 -7.37 -11.50
N ASP A 38 -7.20 -7.82 -11.72
CA ASP A 38 -7.50 -9.16 -12.24
C ASP A 38 -7.62 -9.20 -13.76
N GLY A 39 -7.52 -8.03 -14.40
CA GLY A 39 -7.66 -7.91 -15.83
C GLY A 39 -6.43 -8.44 -16.56
N PRO A 40 -6.59 -8.91 -17.81
CA PRO A 40 -5.44 -9.19 -18.64
C PRO A 40 -4.68 -7.89 -18.91
N CYS A 41 -3.37 -8.02 -19.07
CA CYS A 41 -2.56 -6.95 -19.65
C CYS A 41 -2.90 -6.82 -21.13
N LEU A 42 -3.77 -5.86 -21.45
CA LEU A 42 -4.28 -5.66 -22.80
C LEU A 42 -3.23 -5.00 -23.70
N LEU A 43 -2.57 -3.96 -23.20
CA LEU A 43 -1.56 -3.19 -23.94
C LEU A 43 -0.68 -2.43 -22.94
N SER A 44 0.64 -2.57 -23.07
CA SER A 44 1.58 -1.72 -22.33
C SER A 44 1.63 -0.35 -22.98
N VAL A 45 1.01 0.64 -22.35
CA VAL A 45 1.10 2.06 -22.73
C VAL A 45 1.88 2.82 -21.67
N PRO A 46 2.41 4.02 -21.97
CA PRO A 46 3.08 4.84 -20.98
C PRO A 46 2.19 5.15 -19.77
N ASP A 47 2.81 5.26 -18.59
CA ASP A 47 2.13 5.63 -17.36
C ASP A 47 1.49 7.02 -17.47
N HIS A 48 0.21 7.12 -17.10
CA HIS A 48 -0.54 8.39 -17.10
C HIS A 48 -0.41 9.17 -15.79
N CYS A 49 0.12 8.54 -14.75
CA CYS A 49 0.37 9.15 -13.45
C CYS A 49 1.59 8.49 -12.78
N VAL A 50 2.25 9.24 -11.90
CA VAL A 50 3.37 8.75 -11.07
C VAL A 50 2.89 8.52 -9.64
N ASP A 51 2.10 9.44 -9.10
CA ASP A 51 1.52 9.36 -7.76
C ASP A 51 0.09 9.94 -7.70
N ASP A 52 -0.59 9.82 -6.55
CA ASP A 52 -2.00 10.21 -6.43
C ASP A 52 -2.24 11.73 -6.54
N SER A 53 -1.21 12.57 -6.44
CA SER A 53 -1.35 14.03 -6.56
C SER A 53 -1.81 14.46 -7.95
N GLN A 54 -1.46 13.68 -8.98
CA GLN A 54 -1.91 13.88 -10.36
C GLN A 54 -3.34 13.41 -10.60
N CYS A 55 -3.90 12.62 -9.68
CA CYS A 55 -5.24 12.08 -9.81
C CYS A 55 -6.28 12.98 -9.13
N PRO A 56 -7.57 12.93 -9.54
CA PRO A 56 -8.66 13.58 -8.81
C PRO A 56 -8.82 13.10 -7.36
N ALA A 57 -9.53 13.84 -6.52
CA ALA A 57 -9.63 13.58 -5.07
C ALA A 57 -10.08 12.15 -4.67
N ARG A 58 -10.96 11.53 -5.48
CA ARG A 58 -11.49 10.15 -5.24
C ARG A 58 -10.73 9.06 -6.01
N MET A 59 -9.61 9.41 -6.63
CA MET A 59 -8.79 8.52 -7.47
C MET A 59 -7.39 8.38 -6.86
N LYS A 60 -6.77 7.22 -7.07
CA LYS A 60 -5.37 6.93 -6.76
C LYS A 60 -4.64 6.54 -8.05
N CYS A 61 -3.34 6.78 -8.09
CA CYS A 61 -2.49 6.31 -9.17
C CYS A 61 -2.16 4.83 -8.93
N CYS A 62 -2.75 3.96 -9.74
CA CYS A 62 -2.69 2.51 -9.55
C CYS A 62 -2.13 1.84 -10.80
N TYR A 63 -1.34 0.79 -10.59
CA TYR A 63 -0.99 -0.12 -11.68
C TYR A 63 -2.23 -0.97 -12.01
N LYS A 64 -2.72 -0.86 -13.24
CA LYS A 64 -3.88 -1.62 -13.72
C LYS A 64 -3.74 -1.91 -15.20
N ALA A 65 -3.96 -3.16 -15.61
CA ALA A 65 -3.86 -3.60 -17.00
C ALA A 65 -2.50 -3.22 -17.64
N CYS A 66 -1.41 -3.41 -16.90
CA CYS A 66 -0.03 -3.20 -17.33
C CYS A 66 0.51 -1.74 -17.45
N PHE A 67 -0.20 -0.74 -16.92
CA PHE A 67 0.31 0.64 -16.82
C PHE A 67 -0.29 1.37 -15.61
N ARG A 68 0.28 2.51 -15.22
CA ARG A 68 -0.25 3.36 -14.16
C ARG A 68 -1.31 4.31 -14.69
N GLN A 69 -2.45 4.31 -14.03
CA GLN A 69 -3.55 5.23 -14.34
C GLN A 69 -4.33 5.60 -13.08
N CYS A 70 -5.09 6.69 -13.17
CA CYS A 70 -5.97 7.11 -12.09
C CYS A 70 -7.18 6.17 -12.01
N VAL A 71 -7.25 5.39 -10.94
CA VAL A 71 -8.34 4.45 -10.67
C VAL A 71 -9.08 4.87 -9.41
N ARG A 72 -10.40 4.63 -9.38
CA ARG A 72 -11.22 4.92 -8.21
C ARG A 72 -10.70 4.13 -7.01
N LYS A 73 -10.42 4.84 -5.92
CA LYS A 73 -9.87 4.24 -4.71
C LYS A 73 -10.92 3.37 -4.01
N ILE A 74 -10.46 2.29 -3.40
CA ILE A 74 -11.28 1.43 -2.54
C ILE A 74 -10.98 1.69 -1.05
N SER A 75 -11.95 1.36 -0.19
CA SER A 75 -11.73 1.37 1.24
C SER A 75 -10.87 0.19 1.65
N VAL A 76 -9.88 0.43 2.52
CA VAL A 76 -8.97 -0.58 3.06
C VAL A 76 -9.13 -0.60 4.57
N LYS A 77 -9.39 -1.77 5.15
CA LYS A 77 -9.56 -1.93 6.59
C LYS A 77 -8.19 -1.90 7.30
N PRO A 78 -8.12 -1.56 8.60
CA PRO A 78 -6.87 -1.58 9.36
C PRO A 78 -6.15 -2.94 9.37
N GLY A 79 -4.83 -2.91 9.56
CA GLY A 79 -3.95 -4.10 9.60
C GLY A 79 -3.23 -4.37 8.27
N SER A 80 -2.69 -5.56 8.11
CA SER A 80 -2.06 -6.03 6.85
C SER A 80 -2.48 -7.47 6.57
N CYS A 81 -2.46 -7.87 5.30
CA CYS A 81 -2.67 -9.27 4.95
C CYS A 81 -1.53 -10.14 5.51
N PRO A 82 -1.83 -11.33 6.05
CA PRO A 82 -0.79 -12.28 6.43
C PRO A 82 0.00 -12.74 5.19
N GLU A 83 1.31 -12.99 5.35
CA GLU A 83 2.11 -13.60 4.29
C GLU A 83 1.59 -15.01 3.97
N ASP A 84 1.47 -15.32 2.69
CA ASP A 84 1.18 -16.66 2.20
C ASP A 84 2.39 -17.15 1.41
N ARG A 85 3.02 -18.24 1.88
CA ARG A 85 4.21 -18.84 1.25
C ARG A 85 3.88 -20.12 0.48
N LEU A 86 2.59 -20.47 0.38
CA LEU A 86 2.16 -21.67 -0.32
C LEU A 86 2.17 -21.44 -1.83
N ARG A 87 2.40 -22.51 -2.59
CA ARG A 87 2.23 -22.50 -4.04
C ARG A 87 0.84 -23.00 -4.39
N CYS A 88 0.22 -22.38 -5.39
CA CYS A 88 -1.08 -22.83 -5.84
C CYS A 88 -0.98 -24.13 -6.64
N VAL A 89 -1.85 -25.09 -6.30
CA VAL A 89 -1.99 -26.39 -7.00
C VAL A 89 -3.41 -26.61 -7.55
N SER A 90 -4.25 -25.58 -7.50
CA SER A 90 -5.66 -25.64 -7.89
C SER A 90 -5.99 -24.44 -8.79
N PRO A 91 -7.15 -24.46 -9.48
CA PRO A 91 -7.60 -23.27 -10.20
C PRO A 91 -7.67 -22.06 -9.27
N VAL A 92 -7.24 -20.90 -9.78
CA VAL A 92 -7.33 -19.64 -9.04
C VAL A 92 -8.81 -19.29 -8.86
N GLN A 93 -9.21 -18.95 -7.63
CA GLN A 93 -10.56 -18.50 -7.33
C GLN A 93 -10.51 -17.29 -6.38
N HIS A 94 -11.29 -16.26 -6.70
CA HIS A 94 -11.43 -15.08 -5.88
C HIS A 94 -12.78 -15.13 -5.16
N LEU A 95 -12.74 -15.33 -3.84
CA LEU A 95 -13.92 -15.36 -2.96
C LEU A 95 -14.30 -13.96 -2.47
N CYS A 96 -13.43 -12.98 -2.69
CA CYS A 96 -13.64 -11.57 -2.41
C CYS A 96 -12.85 -10.71 -3.41
N HIS A 97 -13.28 -9.45 -3.58
CA HIS A 97 -12.59 -8.46 -4.40
C HIS A 97 -12.07 -7.28 -3.58
N GLN A 98 -12.73 -6.92 -2.48
CA GLN A 98 -12.32 -5.83 -1.61
C GLN A 98 -12.66 -6.12 -0.16
N ASP A 99 -12.02 -5.38 0.76
CA ASP A 99 -12.18 -5.61 2.20
C ASP A 99 -13.64 -5.52 2.68
N SER A 100 -14.49 -4.74 2.01
CA SER A 100 -15.91 -4.63 2.36
C SER A 100 -16.71 -5.91 2.11
N ASP A 101 -16.20 -6.82 1.27
CA ASP A 101 -16.84 -8.12 1.00
C ASP A 101 -16.65 -9.05 2.20
N CYS A 102 -15.63 -8.78 3.02
CA CYS A 102 -15.30 -9.55 4.22
C CYS A 102 -16.03 -9.00 5.45
N LYS A 103 -16.46 -9.89 6.35
CA LYS A 103 -17.11 -9.52 7.61
C LYS A 103 -16.11 -8.99 8.65
N GLY A 104 -16.58 -8.13 9.55
CA GLY A 104 -15.79 -7.62 10.67
C GLY A 104 -14.48 -6.96 10.23
N SER A 105 -13.38 -7.27 10.93
CA SER A 105 -12.04 -6.77 10.62
C SER A 105 -11.29 -7.57 9.55
N ALA A 106 -11.86 -8.66 9.04
CA ALA A 106 -11.23 -9.48 8.02
C ALA A 106 -11.03 -8.69 6.72
N ARG A 107 -9.90 -8.94 6.07
CA ARG A 107 -9.46 -8.27 4.84
C ARG A 107 -9.47 -9.25 3.68
N CYS A 108 -9.68 -8.72 2.48
CA CYS A 108 -9.60 -9.50 1.26
C CYS A 108 -8.14 -9.59 0.81
N CYS A 109 -7.53 -10.75 1.00
CA CYS A 109 -6.10 -10.93 0.86
C CYS A 109 -5.78 -11.85 -0.31
N LEU A 110 -4.71 -11.55 -1.04
CA LEU A 110 -4.16 -12.48 -2.03
C LEU A 110 -3.42 -13.59 -1.28
N GLY A 111 -3.92 -14.81 -1.43
CA GLY A 111 -3.24 -16.03 -1.02
C GLY A 111 -2.67 -16.78 -2.22
N ALA A 112 -2.27 -18.04 -1.99
CA ALA A 112 -1.71 -18.89 -3.04
C ALA A 112 -2.67 -19.04 -4.25
N CYS A 113 -3.92 -19.42 -4.00
CA CYS A 113 -4.89 -19.75 -5.06
C CYS A 113 -5.99 -18.70 -5.27
N GLY A 114 -5.62 -17.42 -5.20
CA GLY A 114 -6.55 -16.32 -5.40
C GLY A 114 -6.80 -15.55 -4.11
N ARG A 115 -8.03 -15.06 -3.91
CA ARG A 115 -8.33 -14.14 -2.80
C ARG A 115 -9.38 -14.70 -1.85
N ASP A 116 -9.14 -14.53 -0.56
CA ASP A 116 -10.02 -14.94 0.51
C ASP A 116 -9.98 -13.97 1.69
N CYS A 117 -11.02 -14.03 2.53
CA CYS A 117 -11.12 -13.19 3.70
C CYS A 117 -10.24 -13.71 4.84
N ARG A 118 -9.22 -12.96 5.22
CA ARG A 118 -8.27 -13.34 6.27
C ARG A 118 -8.25 -12.34 7.41
N SER A 119 -8.03 -12.85 8.62
CA SER A 119 -7.72 -12.01 9.77
C SER A 119 -6.43 -11.24 9.51
N PRO A 120 -6.37 -9.93 9.81
CA PRO A 120 -5.14 -9.17 9.64
C PRO A 120 -4.00 -9.73 10.49
N ALA A 121 -2.77 -9.66 9.97
CA ALA A 121 -1.59 -9.98 10.77
C ALA A 121 -1.46 -9.02 11.96
N ARG A 122 -0.99 -9.54 13.09
CA ARG A 122 -0.55 -8.71 14.21
C ARG A 122 0.79 -8.07 13.80
N GLY A 123 0.83 -6.73 13.83
CA GLY A 123 2.03 -5.94 13.55
C GLY A 123 3.06 -6.04 14.67
#